data_AF-A0A222VMW7-F1
#
_entry.id   AF-A0A222VMW7-F1
#
_cell.length_a   1.000
_cell.length_b   1.000
_cell.length_c   1.000
_cell.angle_alpha   90.00
_cell.angle_beta   90.00
_cell.angle_gamma   90.00
#
_symmetry.space_group_name_H-M   'P 1'
#
loop_
_entity.id
_entity.type
_entity.pdbx_description
1 polymer ?
#
loop_
_entity_poly.entity_id
_entity_poly.type
_entity_poly.pdbx_seq_one_letter_code
_entity_poly.pdbx_strand_id
1 'polypeptide(L)' 'MFDGVARWWDGFELWLAQQWFPVQFVLVMAVLVPLCLGLAWIVHRVVNVVADRAARIRAARHHEKGS' A
#
# COMPACT_ATOMS: atom_id res chain seq x y z
N MET A 1 2.78 26.05 -10.96
CA MET A 1 3.69 24.89 -10.77
C MET A 1 2.97 23.56 -10.94
N PHE A 2 1.76 23.38 -10.38
CA PHE A 2 0.91 22.22 -10.65
C PHE A 2 0.31 22.20 -12.07
N ASP A 3 0.31 23.35 -12.76
CA ASP A 3 -0.30 23.52 -14.10
C ASP A 3 0.31 22.60 -15.16
N GLY A 4 1.62 22.34 -15.06
CA GLY A 4 2.31 21.41 -15.97
C GLY A 4 1.89 19.95 -15.75
N VAL A 5 1.72 19.56 -14.48
CA VAL A 5 1.25 18.22 -14.11
C VAL A 5 -0.22 18.04 -14.50
N ALA A 6 -1.04 19.07 -14.27
CA ALA A 6 -2.46 19.07 -14.65
C ALA A 6 -2.64 18.90 -16.16
N ARG A 7 -1.83 19.59 -16.97
CA ARG A 7 -1.90 19.48 -18.43
C ARG A 7 -1.42 18.13 -18.96
N TRP A 8 -0.41 17.55 -18.33
CA TRP A 8 0.04 16.19 -18.66
C TRP A 8 -1.03 15.15 -18.27
N TRP A 9 -1.64 15.31 -17.11
CA TRP A 9 -2.72 14.46 -16.62
C TRP A 9 -3.97 14.52 -17.52
N ASP A 10 -4.36 15.72 -17.97
CA ASP A 10 -5.47 15.92 -18.92
C ASP A 10 -5.23 15.15 -20.24
N GLY A 11 -4.01 15.19 -20.77
CA GLY A 11 -3.63 14.38 -21.94
C GLY A 11 -3.65 12.87 -21.67
N PHE A 12 -3.27 12.45 -20.47
CA PHE A 12 -3.35 11.05 -20.05
C PHE A 12 -4.81 10.57 -19.92
N GLU A 13 -5.69 11.41 -19.37
CA GLU A 13 -7.12 11.17 -19.24
C GLU A 13 -7.78 11.01 -20.62
N LEU A 14 -7.47 11.90 -21.57
CA LEU A 14 -7.90 11.79 -22.96
C LEU A 14 -7.41 10.52 -23.64
N TRP A 15 -6.13 10.15 -23.45
CA TRP A 15 -5.58 8.93 -24.01
C TRP A 15 -6.27 7.68 -23.46
N LEU A 16 -6.53 7.65 -22.15
CA LEU A 16 -7.26 6.58 -21.46
C LEU A 16 -8.70 6.48 -21.96
N ALA A 17 -9.41 7.60 -22.05
CA ALA A 17 -10.82 7.65 -22.47
C ALA A 17 -11.03 7.14 -23.90
N GLN A 18 -10.04 7.33 -24.78
CA GLN A 18 -10.01 6.81 -26.14
C GLN A 18 -9.75 5.29 -26.23
N GLN A 19 -9.20 4.66 -25.19
CA GLN A 19 -8.89 3.23 -25.23
C GLN A 19 -10.14 2.35 -25.21
N TRP A 20 -10.00 1.14 -25.72
CA TRP A 20 -11.04 0.11 -25.64
C TRP A 20 -11.32 -0.29 -24.19
N PHE A 21 -12.58 -0.65 -23.91
CA PHE A 21 -13.04 -1.04 -22.57
C PHE A 21 -12.16 -2.12 -21.87
N PRO A 22 -11.71 -3.20 -22.54
CA PRO A 22 -10.84 -4.19 -21.90
C PRO A 22 -9.49 -3.60 -21.47
N VAL A 23 -8.93 -2.66 -22.23
CA VAL A 23 -7.64 -2.02 -21.92
C VAL A 23 -7.77 -1.15 -20.67
N GLN A 24 -8.85 -0.37 -20.57
CA GLN A 24 -9.12 0.43 -19.37
C GLN A 24 -9.26 -0.46 -18.13
N PHE A 25 -10.00 -1.57 -18.24
CA PHE A 25 -10.17 -2.52 -17.14
C PHE A 25 -8.86 -3.14 -16.68
N VAL A 26 -8.00 -3.57 -17.62
CA VAL A 26 -6.68 -4.13 -17.30
C VAL A 26 -5.80 -3.08 -16.61
N LEU A 27 -5.81 -1.83 -17.06
CA LEU A 27 -5.04 -0.75 -16.42
C LEU A 27 -5.53 -0.48 -14.99
N VAL A 28 -6.86 -0.44 -14.78
CA VAL A 28 -7.43 -0.27 -13.44
C VAL A 28 -7.03 -1.45 -12.54
N MET A 29 -7.16 -2.69 -13.01
CA MET A 29 -6.74 -3.87 -12.24
C MET A 29 -5.23 -3.87 -11.97
N ALA A 30 -4.42 -3.45 -12.93
CA ALA A 30 -2.97 -3.35 -12.78
C ALA A 30 -2.54 -2.33 -11.72
N VAL A 31 -3.38 -1.33 -11.40
CA VAL A 31 -3.14 -0.40 -10.29
C VAL A 31 -3.80 -0.88 -9.00
N LEU A 32 -5.05 -1.36 -9.07
CA LEU A 32 -5.84 -1.74 -7.92
C LEU A 32 -5.30 -2.99 -7.21
N VAL A 33 -4.87 -4.00 -7.97
CA VAL A 33 -4.29 -5.24 -7.42
C VAL A 33 -3.04 -4.96 -6.60
N PRO A 34 -2.00 -4.27 -7.11
CA PRO A 34 -0.83 -3.97 -6.30
C PRO A 34 -1.13 -2.98 -5.18
N LEU A 35 -2.10 -2.08 -5.34
CA LEU A 35 -2.53 -1.22 -4.24
C LEU A 35 -3.13 -2.03 -3.09
N CYS A 36 -3.99 -3.00 -3.40
CA CYS A 36 -4.58 -3.91 -2.43
C CYS A 36 -3.51 -4.80 -1.75
N LEU A 37 -2.62 -5.40 -2.55
CA LEU A 37 -1.51 -6.20 -2.03
C LEU A 37 -0.54 -5.36 -1.18
N GLY A 38 -0.25 -4.14 -1.60
CA GLY A 38 0.59 -3.20 -0.88
C GLY A 38 -0.02 -2.82 0.47
N LEU A 39 -1.32 -2.54 0.50
CA LEU A 39 -2.03 -2.26 1.75
C LEU A 39 -2.04 -3.48 2.68
N ALA A 40 -2.34 -4.67 2.15
CA ALA A 40 -2.29 -5.91 2.92
C ALA A 40 -0.88 -6.16 3.49
N TRP A 41 0.16 -5.91 2.70
CA TRP A 41 1.55 -6.03 3.13
C TRP A 41 1.91 -5.03 4.23
N ILE A 42 1.46 -3.78 4.14
CA ILE A 42 1.64 -2.77 5.18
C ILE A 42 1.00 -3.21 6.49
N VAL A 43 -0.26 -3.67 6.43
CA VAL A 43 -0.96 -4.17 7.61
C VAL A 43 -0.20 -5.33 8.25
N HIS A 44 0.22 -6.30 7.44
CA HIS A 44 1.00 -7.43 7.93
C HIS A 44 2.33 -6.99 8.57
N ARG A 45 3.02 -6.03 7.94
CA ARG A 45 4.26 -5.48 8.47
C ARG A 45 4.07 -4.78 9.81
N VAL A 46 3.01 -3.97 9.93
CA VAL A 46 2.65 -3.29 11.18
C VAL A 46 2.36 -4.29 12.29
N VAL A 47 1.56 -5.33 11.99
CA VAL A 47 1.24 -6.40 12.95
C VAL A 47 2.52 -7.08 13.45
N ASN A 48 3.44 -7.44 12.55
CA ASN A 48 4.69 -8.09 12.93
C ASN A 48 5.56 -7.18 13.81
N VAL A 49 5.66 -5.89 13.48
CA VAL A 49 6.41 -4.91 14.32
C VAL A 49 5.81 -4.82 15.72
N VAL A 50 4.48 -4.75 15.83
CA VAL A 50 3.78 -4.67 17.12
C VAL A 50 3.96 -5.96 17.92
N ALA A 51 3.84 -7.12 17.27
CA ALA A 51 4.04 -8.42 17.90
C ALA A 51 5.47 -8.58 18.45
N ASP A 52 6.50 -8.23 17.66
CA ASP A 52 7.91 -8.28 18.08
C ASP A 52 8.20 -7.35 19.25
N ARG A 53 7.56 -6.18 19.28
CA ARG A 53 7.68 -5.24 20.40
C ARG A 53 6.99 -5.77 21.65
N ALA A 54 5.80 -6.34 21.52
CA ALA A 54 5.06 -6.93 22.63
C ALA A 54 5.79 -8.14 23.23
N ALA A 55 6.37 -9.01 22.39
CA ALA A 55 7.16 -10.16 22.82
C ALA A 55 8.39 -9.73 23.64
N ARG A 56 9.12 -8.69 23.18
CA ARG A 56 10.27 -8.12 23.91
C ARG A 56 9.89 -7.58 25.29
N ILE A 57 8.77 -6.86 25.40
CA ILE A 57 8.29 -6.34 26.68
C ILE A 57 7.91 -7.49 27.64
N ARG A 58 7.26 -8.54 27.13
CA ARG A 58 6.89 -9.71 27.92
C ARG A 58 8.11 -10.49 28.42
N ALA A 59 9.13 -10.64 27.58
CA ALA A 59 10.38 -11.30 27.96
C ALA A 59 11.11 -10.56 29.09
N ALA A 60 11.17 -9.22 29.03
CA ALA A 60 11.78 -8.41 30.09
C ALA A 60 11.07 -8.59 31.45
N ARG A 61 9.73 -8.70 31.46
CA ARG A 61 8.97 -8.93 32.70
C ARG A 61 9.12 -10.33 33.29
N HIS A 62 9.42 -11.34 32.48
CA HIS A 62 9.62 -12.70 33.00
C HIS A 62 10.95 -12.85 33.76
N HIS A 63 11.94 -12.02 33.45
CA HIS A 63 13.24 -12.02 34.11
C HIS A 63 13.21 -11.38 35.51
N GLU A 64 12.21 -10.53 35.80
CA GLU A 64 12.03 -9.84 37.08
C GLU A 64 11.27 -10.70 38.11
N LYS A 65 10.40 -11.62 37.65
CA LYS A 65 9.61 -12.50 38.52
C LYS A 65 10.31 -13.82 38.91
N GLY A 66 11.46 -14.10 38.32
CA GLY A 66 12.21 -15.36 38.51
C GLY A 66 13.50 -15.23 39.32
N SER A 67 13.78 -14.07 39.92
CA SER A 67 14.94 -13.83 40.79
C SER A 67 14.53 -13.63 42.25
#